data_AF-A0A969MLV6-F1
#
_entry.id   AF-A0A969MLV6-F1
#
_cell.length_a   1.000
_cell.length_b   1.000
_cell.length_c   1.000
_cell.angle_alpha   90.00
_cell.angle_beta   90.00
_cell.angle_gamma   90.00
#
_symmetry.space_group_name_H-M   'P 1'
#
loop_
_entity.id
_entity.type
_entity.pdbx_description
1 polymer ?
#
loop_
_entity_poly.entity_id
_entity_poly.type
_entity_poly.pdbx_seq_one_letter_code
_entity_poly.pdbx_strand_id
1 'polypeptide(L)'
;MEAIPKIFKEMPRRERFSIAPLGEYYMDLLTIDSTINARSKATQANSLLCAKLQEREQRIRARVEYLASKRGIGADELWIQILKGEFEDLKPEEIKEMEDDELE
;
A
#
# COMPACT_ATOMS: atom_id res chain seq x y z
N MET A 1 -16.24 37.77 29.18
CA MET A 1 -15.25 37.14 28.29
C MET A 1 -15.41 35.65 28.42
N GLU A 2 -16.22 35.02 27.57
CA GLU A 2 -16.38 33.57 27.56
C GLU A 2 -15.14 32.93 26.94
N ALA A 3 -14.56 31.97 27.67
CA ALA A 3 -13.40 31.22 27.23
C ALA A 3 -13.83 30.22 26.14
N ILE A 4 -13.16 30.26 24.98
CA ILE A 4 -13.34 29.31 23.89
C ILE A 4 -12.82 27.93 24.36
N PRO A 5 -13.63 26.86 24.35
CA PRO A 5 -13.17 25.54 24.73
C PRO A 5 -12.16 25.03 23.70
N LYS A 6 -10.96 24.69 24.17
CA LYS A 6 -9.92 24.00 23.38
C LYS A 6 -10.36 22.55 23.15
N ILE A 7 -11.09 22.31 22.06
CA ILE A 7 -11.37 20.95 21.58
C ILE A 7 -10.11 20.45 20.86
N PHE A 8 -9.09 20.03 21.61
CA PHE A 8 -8.03 19.20 21.06
C PHE A 8 -8.60 17.79 20.91
N LYS A 9 -9.22 17.53 19.75
CA LYS A 9 -9.53 16.16 19.32
C LYS A 9 -8.20 15.41 19.25
N GLU A 10 -7.93 14.53 20.21
CA GLU A 10 -6.77 13.65 20.20
C GLU A 10 -6.81 12.85 18.89
N MET A 11 -5.84 13.10 18.01
CA MET A 11 -5.68 12.28 16.82
C MET A 11 -5.30 10.87 17.28
N PRO A 12 -6.00 9.82 16.83
CA PRO A 12 -5.62 8.46 17.17
C PRO A 12 -4.17 8.24 16.75
N ARG A 13 -3.34 7.79 17.70
CA ARG A 13 -1.94 7.45 17.40
C ARG A 13 -1.95 6.33 16.37
N ARG A 14 -1.42 6.60 15.18
CA ARG A 14 -1.25 5.58 14.15
C ARG A 14 -0.32 4.50 14.69
N GLU A 15 -0.67 3.24 14.44
CA GLU A 15 0.17 2.10 14.79
C GLU A 15 1.53 2.22 14.11
N ARG A 16 2.57 1.75 14.81
CA ARG A 16 3.92 1.73 14.26
C ARG A 16 4.03 0.61 13.24
N PHE A 17 4.17 0.98 11.98
CA PHE A 17 4.56 0.07 10.91
C PHE A 17 6.07 -0.19 10.99
N SER A 18 6.48 -1.45 11.08
CA SER A 18 7.88 -1.88 11.02
C SER A 18 8.13 -2.73 9.78
N ILE A 19 9.24 -2.48 9.10
CA ILE A 19 9.71 -3.32 7.99
C ILE A 19 10.76 -4.32 8.50
N ALA A 20 10.99 -5.37 7.72
CA ALA A 20 12.14 -6.24 7.92
C ALA A 20 13.45 -5.44 7.88
N PRO A 21 14.50 -5.88 8.60
CA PRO A 21 15.80 -5.24 8.55
C PRO A 21 16.32 -5.12 7.12
N LEU A 22 16.89 -3.96 6.79
CA LEU A 22 17.58 -3.80 5.51
C LEU A 22 18.96 -4.49 5.58
N GLY A 23 19.44 -4.98 4.44
CA GLY A 23 20.82 -5.45 4.33
C GLY A 23 21.84 -4.32 4.57
N GLU A 24 23.07 -4.70 4.94
CA GLU A 24 24.16 -3.78 5.30
C GLU A 24 24.31 -2.62 4.30
N TYR A 25 24.44 -2.95 3.01
CA TYR A 25 24.56 -1.97 1.93
C TYR A 25 23.45 -0.91 1.94
N TYR A 26 22.19 -1.32 2.11
CA TYR A 26 21.05 -0.39 2.10
C TYR A 26 20.95 0.41 3.41
N MET A 27 21.36 -0.17 4.54
CA MET A 27 21.45 0.55 5.81
C MET A 27 22.51 1.65 5.76
N ASP A 28 23.65 1.39 5.12
CA ASP A 28 24.72 2.37 4.95
C ASP A 28 24.25 3.53 4.07
N LEU A 29 23.68 3.22 2.91
CA LEU A 29 23.12 4.25 2.02
C LEU A 29 22.06 5.10 2.72
N LEU A 30 21.12 4.48 3.44
CA LEU A 30 20.09 5.22 4.18
C LEU A 30 20.72 6.11 5.27
N THR A 31 21.74 5.62 5.96
CA THR A 31 22.44 6.38 7.00
C THR A 31 23.15 7.60 6.40
N ILE A 32 23.90 7.41 5.31
CA ILE A 32 24.59 8.50 4.60
C ILE A 32 23.59 9.52 4.07
N ASP A 33 22.58 9.07 3.33
CA ASP A 33 21.58 9.93 2.70
C ASP A 33 20.77 10.72 3.74
N SER A 34 20.37 10.09 4.85
CA SER A 34 19.69 10.78 5.94
C SER A 34 20.57 11.85 6.59
N THR A 35 21.87 11.59 6.72
CA THR A 35 22.84 12.53 7.29
C THR A 35 23.03 13.75 6.38
N ILE A 36 23.23 13.52 5.07
CA ILE A 36 23.40 14.59 4.07
C ILE A 36 22.18 15.50 4.04
N ASN A 37 20.98 14.93 4.15
CA ASN A 37 19.71 15.67 4.10
C ASN A 37 19.26 16.22 5.46
N ALA A 38 20.07 16.11 6.52
CA ALA A 38 19.74 16.53 7.89
C ALA A 38 18.38 16.00 8.40
N ARG A 39 18.08 14.72 8.09
CA ARG A 39 16.83 14.05 8.47
C ARG A 39 17.10 12.84 9.34
N SER A 40 16.12 12.47 10.17
CA SER A 40 16.17 11.18 10.85
C SER A 40 16.07 10.05 9.82
N LYS A 41 16.69 8.90 10.11
CA LYS A 41 16.58 7.69 9.28
C LYS A 41 15.12 7.29 9.02
N ALA A 42 14.25 7.42 10.03
CA ALA A 42 12.83 7.11 9.90
C ALA A 42 12.13 8.05 8.90
N THR A 43 12.39 9.35 8.99
CA THR A 43 11.83 10.35 8.06
C THR A 43 12.33 10.13 6.64
N GLN A 44 13.64 9.86 6.47
CA GLN A 44 14.21 9.63 5.16
C GLN A 44 13.71 8.32 4.55
N ALA A 45 13.64 7.24 5.32
CA ALA A 45 13.07 5.97 4.89
C ALA A 45 11.60 6.12 4.47
N ASN A 46 10.80 6.87 5.24
CA ASN A 46 9.41 7.15 4.88
C ASN A 46 9.32 7.91 3.54
N SER A 47 10.11 8.96 3.36
CA SER A 47 10.16 9.75 2.13
C SER A 47 10.54 8.89 0.92
N LEU A 48 11.58 8.06 1.05
CA LEU A 48 12.05 7.18 -0.02
C LEU A 48 11.03 6.09 -0.36
N LEU A 49 10.38 5.49 0.64
CA LEU A 49 9.33 4.51 0.44
C LEU A 49 8.12 5.13 -0.30
N CYS A 50 7.68 6.31 0.12
CA CYS A 50 6.60 7.04 -0.55
C CYS A 50 6.94 7.35 -2.01
N ALA A 51 8.14 7.85 -2.28
CA ALA A 51 8.60 8.12 -3.63
C ALA A 51 8.61 6.85 -4.49
N LYS A 52 9.08 5.72 -3.95
CA LYS A 52 9.11 4.46 -4.68
C LYS A 52 7.72 3.88 -4.93
N LEU A 53 6.79 4.06 -4.00
CA LEU A 53 5.39 3.64 -4.18
C LEU A 53 4.69 4.48 -5.26
N GLN A 54 4.93 5.79 -5.30
CA GLN A 54 4.44 6.67 -6.37
C GLN A 54 4.98 6.25 -7.74
N GLU A 55 6.29 5.97 -7.84
CA GLU A 55 6.90 5.45 -9.08
C GLU A 55 6.26 4.12 -9.53
N ARG A 56 5.84 3.28 -8.58
CA ARG A 56 5.22 1.98 -8.85
C ARG A 56 3.72 2.05 -9.06
N GLU A 57 3.05 3.18 -8.80
CA GLU A 57 1.59 3.27 -8.74
C GLU A 57 0.91 2.72 -10.00
N GLN A 58 1.36 3.16 -11.18
CA GLN A 58 0.76 2.71 -12.45
C GLN A 58 0.88 1.20 -12.66
N ARG A 59 2.02 0.61 -12.26
CA ARG A 59 2.22 -0.85 -12.33
C ARG A 59 1.35 -1.58 -11.32
N ILE A 60 1.12 -1.00 -10.14
CA ILE A 60 0.21 -1.56 -9.15
C ILE A 60 -1.22 -1.55 -9.69
N ARG A 61 -1.68 -0.43 -10.25
CA ARG A 61 -3.00 -0.31 -10.88
C ARG A 61 -3.20 -1.32 -12.01
N ALA A 62 -2.25 -1.42 -12.94
CA ALA A 62 -2.32 -2.40 -14.04
C ALA A 62 -2.41 -3.86 -13.55
N ARG A 63 -1.75 -4.18 -12.43
CA ARG A 63 -1.88 -5.52 -11.81
C ARG A 63 -3.24 -5.74 -11.18
N VAL A 64 -3.82 -4.72 -10.55
CA VAL A 64 -5.18 -4.79 -10.01
C VAL A 64 -6.20 -4.92 -11.14
N GLU A 65 -6.06 -4.17 -12.23
CA GLU A 65 -6.90 -4.31 -13.43
C GLU A 65 -6.87 -5.74 -13.98
N TYR A 66 -5.68 -6.32 -14.15
CA TYR A 66 -5.54 -7.71 -14.57
C TYR A 66 -6.22 -8.71 -13.61
N LEU A 67 -6.08 -8.51 -12.30
CA LEU A 67 -6.70 -9.39 -11.31
C LEU A 67 -8.22 -9.22 -11.25
N ALA A 68 -8.71 -8.02 -11.52
CA ALA A 68 -10.14 -7.70 -11.54
C ALA A 68 -10.80 -8.27 -12.79
N SER A 69 -10.16 -8.12 -13.96
CA SER A 69 -10.64 -8.71 -15.22
C SER A 69 -10.74 -10.23 -15.11
N LYS A 70 -9.76 -10.89 -14.47
CA LYS A 70 -9.80 -12.33 -14.21
C LYS A 70 -10.99 -12.76 -13.35
N ARG A 71 -11.58 -11.85 -12.57
CA ARG A 71 -12.69 -12.11 -11.64
C ARG A 71 -14.03 -11.56 -12.14
N GLY A 72 -14.08 -10.96 -13.33
CA GLY A 72 -15.28 -10.32 -13.85
C GLY A 72 -15.77 -9.11 -13.04
N ILE A 73 -14.92 -8.52 -12.18
CA ILE A 73 -15.28 -7.36 -11.34
C ILE A 73 -14.53 -6.10 -11.77
N GLY A 74 -14.98 -4.95 -11.26
CA GLY A 74 -14.31 -3.67 -11.51
C GLY A 74 -12.96 -3.56 -10.77
N ALA A 75 -12.00 -2.86 -11.36
CA ALA A 75 -10.69 -2.62 -10.73
C ALA A 75 -10.81 -1.83 -9.40
N ASP A 76 -11.72 -0.86 -9.34
CA ASP A 76 -11.99 -0.09 -8.12
C ASP A 76 -12.63 -0.95 -7.02
N GLU A 77 -13.49 -1.89 -7.41
CA GLU A 77 -14.10 -2.84 -6.48
C GLU A 77 -13.04 -3.77 -5.88
N LEU A 78 -12.20 -4.37 -6.72
CA LEU A 78 -11.10 -5.21 -6.26
C LEU A 78 -10.11 -4.43 -5.38
N TRP A 79 -9.83 -3.17 -5.72
CA TRP A 79 -8.96 -2.30 -4.94
C TRP A 79 -9.49 -2.14 -3.50
N ILE A 80 -10.79 -1.92 -3.34
CA ILE A 80 -11.43 -1.81 -2.03
C ILE A 80 -11.40 -3.14 -1.27
N GLN A 81 -11.66 -4.28 -1.93
CA GLN A 81 -11.57 -5.60 -1.30
C GLN A 81 -10.16 -5.86 -0.74
N ILE A 82 -9.10 -5.53 -1.51
CA ILE A 82 -7.71 -5.64 -1.05
C ILE A 82 -7.46 -4.78 0.20
N LEU A 83 -7.92 -3.52 0.20
CA LEU A 83 -7.74 -2.62 1.34
C LEU A 83 -8.49 -3.07 2.60
N LYS A 84 -9.59 -3.81 2.44
CA LYS A 84 -10.34 -4.41 3.56
C LYS A 84 -9.75 -5.73 4.05
N GLY A 85 -8.79 -6.32 3.31
CA GLY A 85 -8.27 -7.66 3.59
C GLY A 85 -9.21 -8.79 3.17
N GLU A 86 -10.14 -8.52 2.25
CA GLU A 86 -11.12 -9.47 1.72
C GLU A 86 -10.63 -10.17 0.44
N PHE A 87 -9.40 -9.87 0.00
CA PHE A 87 -8.82 -10.47 -1.21
C PHE A 87 -8.36 -11.90 -0.97
N GLU A 88 -8.90 -12.83 -1.74
CA GLU A 88 -8.48 -14.23 -1.77
C GLU A 88 -8.02 -14.64 -3.19
N ASP A 89 -7.11 -15.61 -3.23
CA ASP A 89 -6.67 -16.23 -4.48
C ASP A 89 -7.81 -17.05 -5.07
N LEU A 90 -8.03 -16.90 -6.38
CA LEU A 90 -8.96 -17.77 -7.11
C LEU A 90 -8.45 -19.21 -7.04
N LYS A 91 -9.34 -20.12 -6.62
CA LYS A 91 -9.08 -21.55 -6.66
C LYS A 91 -9.17 -22.06 -8.11
N PRO A 92 -8.47 -23.16 -8.46
CA PRO A 92 -8.50 -23.70 -9.81
C PRO A 92 -9.91 -24.01 -10.33
N GLU A 93 -10.82 -24.41 -9.45
CA GLU A 93 -12.20 -24.75 -9.78
C GLU A 93 -12.98 -23.50 -10.23
N GLU A 94 -12.78 -22.37 -9.55
CA GLU A 94 -13.44 -21.08 -9.86
C GLU A 94 -12.96 -20.49 -11.19
N ILE A 95 -11.70 -20.76 -11.57
CA ILE A 95 -11.17 -20.33 -12.88
C ILE A 95 -11.85 -21.09 -14.03
N LYS A 96 -12.17 -22.37 -13.80
CA LYS A 96 -12.76 -23.23 -14.83
C LYS A 96 -14.22 -22.87 -15.10
N GLU A 97 -14.99 -22.57 -14.06
CA GLU A 97 -16.40 -22.15 -14.19
C GLU A 97 -16.54 -20.83 -14.97
N MET A 98 -15.57 -19.92 -14.85
CA MET A 98 -15.58 -18.66 -15.59
C MET A 98 -15.21 -18.80 -17.08
N GLU A 99 -14.42 -19.81 -17.47
CA GLU A 99 -14.14 -20.10 -18.89
C GLU A 99 -15.35 -20.71 -19.60
N ASP A 100 -16.18 -21.47 -18.88
CA ASP A 100 -17.35 -22.13 -19.44
C ASP A 100 -18.53 -21.15 -19.69
N ASP A 101 -18.67 -20.09 -18.88
CA ASP A 101 -19.71 -19.04 -19.01
C ASP A 101 -19.48 -18.05 -20.19
N GLU A 102 -18.25 -17.93 -20.72
CA GLU A 102 -17.97 -17.09 -21.90
C GLU A 102 -18.25 -17.81 -23.25
N LEU A 103 -18.66 -19.08 -23.22
CA LEU A 103 -18.89 -19.93 -24.40
C LEU A 103 -20.37 -20.28 -24.66
N GLU A 104 -21.32 -19.76 -23.88
CA GLU A 104 -22.78 -19.80 -24.13
C GLU A 104 -23.31 -18.48 -24.72
#